data_AF-A0A968JAR6-F1
#
_entry.id   AF-A0A968JAR6-F1
#
_cell.length_a   1.000
_cell.length_b   1.000
_cell.length_c   1.000
_cell.angle_alpha   90.00
_cell.angle_beta   90.00
_cell.angle_gamma   90.00
#
_symmetry.space_group_name_H-M   'P 1'
#
loop_
_entity.id
_entity.type
_entity.pdbx_description
1 polymer ?
#
loop_
_entity_poly.entity_id
_entity_poly.type
_entity_poly.pdbx_seq_one_letter_code
_entity_poly.pdbx_strand_id
1 'polypeptide(L)'
;MAALVAYDEAQVRQVLRDTTPHQLLLQIHAGTYDRRLTSAALSELSALLQAWEQRALGMVMLRDALVVDRQRGAQVYNLLCTAYTVARLPVPPALAATFATLLHEPASAPQALAVQPIPALPPDLAALIARARQEGLTVAWLPGTSFAFPADLEALLPTPPPPLRSNAPLPRFEQPTGWRRTLALLLALAGVALLAVPLLLGEVPGQPARLPLGLMTLALLVGIRAQWTGYLGSLCIWLVPNLPWFHHGSSFAWLPTLGLLTFGTVLLMMDSYVRALWRWIRQGNG
;
A
#
# COMPACT_ATOMS: atom_id res chain seq x y z
N MET A 1 -3.97 -22.35 32.18
CA MET A 1 -4.73 -21.72 33.30
C MET A 1 -5.52 -20.56 32.73
N ALA A 2 -6.79 -20.45 33.08
CA ALA A 2 -7.63 -19.35 32.63
C ALA A 2 -7.14 -18.02 33.18
N ALA A 3 -7.15 -16.98 32.36
CA ALA A 3 -6.65 -15.67 32.74
C ALA A 3 -7.55 -14.55 32.19
N LEU A 4 -7.55 -13.43 32.90
CA LEU A 4 -8.10 -12.17 32.44
C LEU A 4 -6.92 -11.31 31.97
N VAL A 5 -7.02 -10.78 30.75
CA VAL A 5 -5.94 -10.04 30.11
C VAL A 5 -6.43 -8.68 29.66
N ALA A 6 -5.72 -7.63 30.08
CA ALA A 6 -5.88 -6.28 29.55
C ALA A 6 -4.84 -6.06 28.44
N TYR A 7 -5.29 -5.69 27.25
CA TYR A 7 -4.43 -5.47 26.09
C TYR A 7 -4.91 -4.27 25.27
N ASP A 8 -3.99 -3.66 24.52
CA ASP A 8 -4.26 -2.52 23.65
C ASP A 8 -4.78 -3.01 22.29
N GLU A 9 -6.09 -3.24 22.20
CA GLU A 9 -6.74 -3.66 20.96
C GLU A 9 -6.62 -2.61 19.86
N ALA A 10 -6.64 -1.33 20.21
CA ALA A 10 -6.54 -0.24 19.24
C ALA A 10 -5.19 -0.29 18.52
N GLN A 11 -4.08 -0.51 19.24
CA GLN A 11 -2.77 -0.70 18.64
C GLN A 11 -2.68 -1.99 17.82
N VAL A 12 -3.25 -3.11 18.30
CA VAL A 12 -3.29 -4.35 17.50
C VAL A 12 -4.01 -4.10 16.17
N ARG A 13 -5.21 -3.50 16.21
CA ARG A 13 -5.99 -3.18 15.01
C ARG A 13 -5.25 -2.20 14.09
N GLN A 14 -4.53 -1.23 14.65
CA GLN A 14 -3.70 -0.30 13.87
C GLN A 14 -2.57 -1.05 13.14
N VAL A 15 -1.86 -1.96 13.81
CA VAL A 15 -0.80 -2.76 13.18
C VAL A 15 -1.38 -3.61 12.06
N LEU A 16 -2.51 -4.30 12.28
CA LEU A 16 -3.16 -5.11 11.24
C LEU A 16 -3.57 -4.29 10.02
N ARG A 17 -4.04 -3.06 10.24
CA ARG A 17 -4.55 -2.15 9.21
C ARG A 17 -3.43 -1.51 8.38
N ASP A 18 -2.37 -1.03 9.03
CA ASP A 18 -1.41 -0.11 8.42
C ASP A 18 -0.05 -0.76 8.12
N THR A 19 0.16 -2.04 8.47
CA THR A 19 1.45 -2.72 8.35
C THR A 19 1.37 -3.91 7.39
N THR A 20 2.45 -4.18 6.65
CA THR A 20 2.62 -5.41 5.85
C THR A 20 3.42 -6.47 6.60
N PRO A 21 3.34 -7.77 6.24
CA PRO A 21 4.18 -8.80 6.84
C PRO A 21 5.67 -8.48 6.77
N HIS A 22 6.13 -7.90 5.65
CA HIS A 22 7.51 -7.46 5.46
C HIS A 22 7.91 -6.34 6.43
N GLN A 23 7.07 -5.31 6.59
CA GLN A 23 7.34 -4.22 7.54
C GLN A 23 7.39 -4.72 8.98
N LEU A 24 6.51 -5.67 9.34
CA LEU A 24 6.51 -6.27 10.67
C LEU A 24 7.79 -7.11 10.90
N LEU A 25 8.27 -7.83 9.89
CA LEU A 25 9.59 -8.49 9.95
C LEU A 25 10.73 -7.51 10.17
N LEU A 26 10.76 -6.37 9.48
CA LEU A 26 11.77 -5.34 9.71
C LEU A 26 11.73 -4.80 11.16
N GLN A 27 10.55 -4.60 11.72
CA GLN A 27 10.39 -4.17 13.11
C GLN A 27 10.88 -5.21 14.12
N ILE A 28 10.66 -6.50 13.84
CA ILE A 28 11.20 -7.61 14.66
C ILE A 28 12.72 -7.62 14.60
N HIS A 29 13.33 -7.54 13.41
CA HIS A 29 14.79 -7.48 13.28
C HIS A 29 15.40 -6.22 13.92
N ALA A 30 14.65 -5.11 13.96
CA ALA A 30 15.04 -3.89 14.65
C ALA A 30 14.87 -3.96 16.19
N GLY A 31 14.41 -5.09 16.74
CA GLY A 31 14.27 -5.30 18.19
C GLY A 31 13.05 -4.63 18.82
N THR A 32 12.06 -4.21 18.02
CA THR A 32 10.87 -3.47 18.51
C THR A 32 10.04 -4.29 19.51
N TYR A 33 10.09 -5.62 19.38
CA TYR A 33 9.29 -6.57 20.16
C TYR A 33 10.08 -7.32 21.24
N ASP A 34 11.39 -7.07 21.40
CA ASP A 34 12.27 -7.84 22.30
C ASP A 34 11.86 -7.78 23.78
N ARG A 35 11.25 -6.66 24.19
CA ARG A 35 10.74 -6.47 25.56
C ARG A 35 9.28 -6.92 25.73
N ARG A 36 8.60 -7.26 24.63
CA ARG A 36 7.15 -7.54 24.60
C ARG A 36 6.85 -9.02 24.38
N LEU A 37 7.76 -9.75 23.72
CA LEU A 37 7.61 -11.16 23.41
C LEU A 37 8.82 -11.95 23.89
N THR A 38 8.61 -13.23 24.19
CA THR A 38 9.71 -14.16 24.47
C THR A 38 10.48 -14.47 23.19
N SER A 39 11.74 -14.91 23.31
CA SER A 39 12.55 -15.31 22.15
C SER A 39 11.88 -16.39 21.29
N ALA A 40 11.20 -17.35 21.93
CA ALA A 40 10.42 -18.37 21.24
C ALA A 40 9.26 -17.75 20.44
N ALA A 41 8.47 -16.88 21.06
CA ALA A 41 7.36 -16.20 20.40
C ALA A 41 7.80 -15.29 19.24
N LEU A 42 8.97 -14.64 19.37
CA LEU A 42 9.57 -13.84 18.29
C LEU A 42 10.00 -14.72 17.12
N SER A 43 10.64 -15.85 17.40
CA SER A 43 11.06 -16.79 16.36
C SER A 43 9.88 -17.38 15.60
N GLU A 44 8.79 -17.69 16.31
CA GLU A 44 7.53 -18.18 15.73
C GLU A 44 6.89 -17.11 14.85
N LEU A 45 6.76 -15.87 15.36
CA LEU A 45 6.20 -14.75 14.61
C LEU A 45 7.01 -14.49 13.32
N SER A 46 8.33 -14.47 13.41
CA SER A 46 9.21 -14.28 12.26
C SER A 46 9.03 -15.39 11.22
N ALA A 47 8.97 -16.66 11.64
CA ALA A 47 8.78 -17.79 10.73
C ALA A 47 7.44 -17.72 9.99
N LEU A 48 6.35 -17.35 10.69
CA LEU A 48 5.02 -17.20 10.09
C LEU A 48 5.00 -16.09 9.04
N LEU A 49 5.61 -14.94 9.33
CA LEU A 49 5.66 -13.81 8.41
C LEU A 49 6.52 -14.09 7.17
N GLN A 50 7.69 -14.74 7.34
CA GLN A 50 8.54 -15.16 6.21
C GLN A 50 7.81 -16.14 5.30
N ALA A 51 7.06 -17.08 5.88
CA ALA A 51 6.28 -18.06 5.13
C ALA A 51 5.15 -17.43 4.30
N TRP A 52 4.65 -16.25 4.68
CA TRP A 52 3.74 -15.46 3.85
C TRP A 52 4.46 -14.66 2.78
N GLU A 53 5.57 -14.01 3.11
CA GLU A 53 6.36 -13.24 2.13
C GLU A 53 6.80 -14.13 0.94
N GLN A 54 7.22 -15.36 1.22
CA GLN A 54 7.61 -16.33 0.18
C GLN A 54 6.45 -16.78 -0.73
N ARG A 55 5.20 -16.66 -0.28
CA ARG A 55 4.00 -17.10 -1.02
C ARG A 55 3.24 -15.94 -1.66
N ALA A 56 3.44 -14.72 -1.20
CA ALA A 56 2.73 -13.55 -1.70
C ALA A 56 3.32 -13.08 -3.04
N LEU A 57 2.45 -12.96 -4.06
CA LEU A 57 2.79 -12.34 -5.35
C LEU A 57 2.65 -10.81 -5.29
N GLY A 58 3.15 -10.16 -4.24
CA GLY A 58 3.11 -8.70 -4.10
C GLY A 58 3.05 -8.18 -2.66
N MET A 59 2.93 -6.86 -2.51
CA MET A 59 2.74 -6.21 -1.20
C MET A 59 1.30 -6.39 -0.73
N VAL A 60 1.12 -7.27 0.26
CA VAL A 60 -0.18 -7.58 0.89
C VAL A 60 -0.21 -6.97 2.29
N MET A 61 -1.30 -6.33 2.68
CA MET A 61 -1.48 -5.82 4.04
C MET A 61 -1.64 -6.98 5.02
N LEU A 62 -1.20 -6.81 6.26
CA LEU A 62 -1.25 -7.88 7.25
C LEU A 62 -2.69 -8.37 7.47
N ARG A 63 -3.67 -7.47 7.51
CA ARG A 63 -5.11 -7.79 7.46
C ARG A 63 -5.46 -8.78 6.36
N ASP A 64 -5.06 -8.50 5.12
CA ASP A 64 -5.41 -9.33 3.96
C ASP A 64 -4.72 -10.70 4.04
N ALA A 65 -3.47 -10.74 4.52
CA ALA A 65 -2.77 -11.99 4.76
C ALA A 65 -3.48 -12.88 5.80
N LEU A 66 -4.01 -12.27 6.86
CA LEU A 66 -4.80 -12.95 7.90
C LEU A 66 -6.12 -13.52 7.37
N VAL A 67 -6.76 -12.83 6.41
CA VAL A 67 -8.00 -13.30 5.77
C VAL A 67 -7.72 -14.50 4.85
N VAL A 68 -6.63 -14.47 4.09
CA VAL A 68 -6.26 -15.52 3.14
C VAL A 68 -5.87 -16.84 3.84
N ASP A 69 -5.14 -16.76 4.95
CA ASP A 69 -4.71 -17.93 5.72
C ASP A 69 -5.16 -17.80 7.19
N ARG A 70 -6.40 -18.21 7.47
CA ARG A 70 -7.01 -18.07 8.79
C ARG A 70 -6.27 -18.84 9.89
N GLN A 71 -5.68 -19.99 9.58
CA GLN A 71 -5.00 -20.82 10.59
C GLN A 71 -3.71 -20.16 11.07
N ARG A 72 -2.85 -19.72 10.15
CA ARG A 72 -1.63 -18.95 10.51
C ARG A 72 -1.98 -17.55 10.98
N GLY A 73 -3.03 -16.97 10.40
CA GLY A 73 -3.59 -15.69 10.79
C GLY A 73 -3.96 -15.66 12.27
N ALA A 74 -4.62 -16.70 12.77
CA ALA A 74 -4.97 -16.82 14.17
C ALA A 74 -3.73 -16.87 15.10
N GLN A 75 -2.66 -17.55 14.68
CA GLN A 75 -1.41 -17.60 15.43
C GLN A 75 -0.71 -16.24 15.46
N VAL A 76 -0.57 -15.57 14.32
CA VAL A 76 0.01 -14.23 14.24
C VAL A 76 -0.81 -13.23 15.06
N TYR A 77 -2.14 -13.27 14.96
CA TYR A 77 -3.01 -12.44 15.76
C TYR A 77 -2.80 -12.67 17.27
N ASN A 78 -2.73 -13.94 17.69
CA ASN A 78 -2.48 -14.31 19.08
C ASN A 78 -1.15 -13.75 19.60
N LEU A 79 -0.08 -13.84 18.80
CA LEU A 79 1.24 -13.31 19.13
C LEU A 79 1.23 -11.77 19.20
N LEU A 80 0.52 -11.10 18.30
CA LEU A 80 0.36 -9.64 18.34
C LEU A 80 -0.41 -9.19 19.60
N CYS A 81 -1.55 -9.81 19.91
CA CYS A 81 -2.29 -9.51 21.14
C CYS A 81 -1.45 -9.77 22.40
N THR A 82 -0.62 -10.82 22.38
CA THR A 82 0.33 -11.08 23.47
C THR A 82 1.37 -9.96 23.59
N ALA A 83 1.91 -9.47 22.47
CA ALA A 83 2.87 -8.37 22.47
C ALA A 83 2.29 -7.04 23.00
N TYR A 84 0.98 -6.83 22.82
CA TYR A 84 0.26 -5.63 23.28
C TYR A 84 -0.51 -5.85 24.60
N THR A 85 -0.21 -6.94 25.31
CA THR A 85 -0.76 -7.20 26.64
C THR A 85 -0.07 -6.31 27.68
N VAL A 86 -0.88 -5.59 28.47
CA VAL A 86 -0.40 -4.71 29.54
C VAL A 86 -0.42 -5.41 30.89
N ALA A 87 -1.48 -6.17 31.16
CA ALA A 87 -1.64 -6.89 32.42
C ALA A 87 -2.34 -8.23 32.21
N ARG A 88 -1.92 -9.25 32.96
CA ARG A 88 -2.51 -10.59 32.95
C ARG A 88 -2.67 -11.07 34.38
N LEU A 89 -3.87 -11.47 34.75
CA LEU A 89 -4.18 -12.04 36.06
C LEU A 89 -4.83 -13.41 35.91
N PRO A 90 -4.39 -14.42 36.69
CA PRO A 90 -5.05 -15.71 36.70
C PRO A 90 -6.47 -15.58 37.27
N VAL A 91 -7.41 -16.31 36.67
CA VAL A 91 -8.79 -16.36 37.17
C VAL A 91 -8.96 -17.60 38.03
N PRO A 92 -9.49 -17.48 39.26
CA PRO A 92 -9.82 -18.63 40.11
C PRO A 92 -10.78 -19.60 39.39
N PRO A 93 -10.64 -20.93 39.58
CA PRO A 93 -11.42 -21.93 38.84
C PRO A 93 -12.93 -21.77 39.05
N ALA A 94 -13.37 -21.35 40.25
CA ALA A 94 -14.78 -21.07 40.54
C ALA A 94 -15.35 -19.96 39.64
N LEU A 95 -14.59 -18.89 39.40
CA LEU A 95 -14.97 -17.79 38.52
C LEU A 95 -14.80 -18.14 37.04
N ALA A 96 -13.83 -18.99 36.70
CA ALA A 96 -13.62 -19.45 35.34
C ALA A 96 -14.84 -20.23 34.81
N ALA A 97 -15.50 -21.03 35.66
CA ALA A 97 -16.75 -21.71 35.30
C ALA A 97 -17.90 -20.72 35.05
N THR A 98 -17.99 -19.66 35.87
CA THR A 98 -18.98 -18.58 35.69
C THR A 98 -18.72 -17.77 34.42
N PHE A 99 -17.47 -17.47 34.08
CA PHE A 99 -17.15 -16.82 32.82
C PHE A 99 -17.44 -17.72 31.63
N ALA A 100 -17.20 -19.02 31.72
CA ALA A 100 -17.49 -19.96 30.63
C ALA A 100 -18.99 -20.08 30.32
N THR A 101 -19.87 -19.92 31.31
CA THR A 101 -21.32 -19.92 31.08
C THR A 101 -21.82 -18.57 30.58
N LEU A 102 -21.27 -17.45 31.08
CA LEU A 102 -21.74 -16.10 30.75
C LEU A 102 -21.15 -15.53 29.45
N LEU A 103 -19.90 -15.89 29.13
CA LEU A 103 -19.17 -15.40 27.98
C LEU A 103 -19.03 -16.55 26.98
N HIS A 104 -20.09 -16.80 26.20
CA HIS A 104 -20.08 -17.84 25.16
C HIS A 104 -19.06 -17.57 24.05
N GLU A 105 -18.58 -16.32 23.91
CA GLU A 105 -17.50 -15.96 22.99
C GLU A 105 -16.38 -15.21 23.74
N PRO A 106 -15.09 -15.56 23.49
CA PRO A 106 -13.93 -14.92 24.13
C PRO A 106 -13.64 -13.49 23.65
N ALA A 107 -14.57 -12.86 22.93
CA ALA A 107 -14.41 -11.53 22.36
C ALA A 107 -15.09 -10.49 23.27
N SER A 108 -14.29 -9.59 23.85
CA SER A 108 -14.77 -8.33 24.45
C SER A 108 -15.52 -8.50 25.78
N ALA A 109 -14.81 -8.98 26.81
CA ALA A 109 -15.37 -9.15 28.13
C ALA A 109 -15.92 -7.87 28.80
N PRO A 110 -15.47 -6.62 28.55
CA PRO A 110 -15.91 -5.51 29.40
C PRO A 110 -17.31 -4.97 29.10
N GLN A 111 -17.91 -5.23 27.92
CA GLN A 111 -19.30 -4.82 27.67
C GLN A 111 -20.31 -5.80 28.29
N ALA A 112 -20.04 -7.11 28.23
CA ALA A 112 -20.89 -8.11 28.86
C ALA A 112 -20.76 -8.10 30.40
N LEU A 113 -19.55 -7.88 30.93
CA LEU A 113 -19.27 -7.81 32.36
C LEU A 113 -19.79 -6.54 33.05
N ALA A 114 -20.04 -5.46 32.30
CA ALA A 114 -20.61 -4.22 32.84
C ALA A 114 -22.14 -4.31 33.03
N VAL A 115 -22.81 -5.24 32.34
CA VAL A 115 -24.27 -5.33 32.30
C VAL A 115 -24.81 -6.33 33.33
N GLN A 116 -24.01 -7.31 33.77
CA GLN A 116 -24.42 -8.27 34.78
C GLN A 116 -23.55 -8.19 36.04
N PRO A 117 -24.16 -8.02 37.24
CA PRO A 117 -23.41 -8.04 38.49
C PRO A 117 -22.92 -9.46 38.75
N ILE A 118 -21.64 -9.72 38.46
CA ILE A 118 -21.00 -10.96 38.90
C ILE A 118 -20.80 -10.86 40.41
N PRO A 119 -21.33 -11.82 41.20
CA PRO A 119 -21.14 -11.80 42.65
C PRO A 119 -19.66 -11.97 42.98
N ALA A 120 -19.13 -10.98 43.71
CA ALA A 120 -17.80 -10.93 44.31
C ALA A 120 -16.62 -11.21 43.36
N LEU A 121 -16.38 -10.30 42.41
CA LEU A 121 -15.07 -10.24 41.74
C LEU A 121 -13.95 -9.98 42.77
N PRO A 122 -12.85 -10.75 42.75
CA PRO A 122 -11.66 -10.46 43.52
C PRO A 122 -11.18 -9.02 43.29
N PRO A 123 -10.65 -8.34 44.32
CA PRO A 123 -10.28 -6.93 44.22
C PRO A 123 -9.23 -6.68 43.13
N ASP A 124 -8.29 -7.61 42.93
CA ASP A 124 -7.26 -7.49 41.91
C ASP A 124 -7.83 -7.54 40.48
N LEU A 125 -8.83 -8.40 40.24
CA LEU A 125 -9.51 -8.49 38.94
C LEU A 125 -10.40 -7.27 38.70
N ALA A 126 -11.10 -6.80 39.75
CA ALA A 126 -11.88 -5.57 39.68
C ALA A 126 -10.98 -4.35 39.39
N ALA A 127 -9.79 -4.28 40.02
CA ALA A 127 -8.80 -3.25 39.80
C ALA A 127 -8.24 -3.29 38.36
N LEU A 128 -7.97 -4.48 37.81
CA LEU A 128 -7.54 -4.62 36.42
C LEU A 128 -8.60 -4.12 35.44
N ILE A 129 -9.87 -4.48 35.66
CA ILE A 129 -10.99 -4.02 34.80
C ILE A 129 -11.15 -2.49 34.91
N ALA A 130 -11.10 -1.94 36.13
CA ALA A 130 -11.21 -0.51 36.35
C ALA A 130 -10.06 0.26 35.68
N ARG A 131 -8.83 -0.24 35.82
CA ARG A 131 -7.65 0.33 35.17
C ARG A 131 -7.73 0.25 33.65
N ALA A 132 -8.11 -0.92 33.10
CA ALA A 132 -8.30 -1.09 31.67
C ALA A 132 -9.33 -0.09 31.12
N ARG A 133 -10.43 0.13 31.84
CA ARG A 133 -11.43 1.13 31.47
C ARG A 133 -10.90 2.56 31.50
N GLN A 134 -10.08 2.92 32.48
CA GLN A 134 -9.46 4.25 32.58
C GLN A 134 -8.44 4.49 31.46
N GLU A 135 -7.67 3.46 31.10
CA GLU A 135 -6.62 3.52 30.08
C GLU A 135 -7.14 3.24 28.66
N GLY A 136 -8.44 2.95 28.50
CA GLY A 136 -9.05 2.62 27.19
C GLY A 136 -8.63 1.25 26.63
N LEU A 137 -8.17 0.33 27.48
CA LEU A 137 -7.74 -1.02 27.11
C LEU A 137 -8.92 -1.98 27.04
N THR A 138 -8.79 -2.99 26.18
CA THR A 138 -9.76 -4.08 26.07
C THR A 138 -9.41 -5.19 27.05
N VAL A 139 -10.43 -5.73 27.73
CA VAL A 139 -10.29 -6.89 28.63
C VAL A 139 -10.77 -8.15 27.90
N ALA A 140 -9.92 -9.17 27.83
CA ALA A 140 -10.25 -10.48 27.28
C ALA A 140 -10.21 -11.56 28.38
N TRP A 141 -11.18 -12.46 28.33
CA TRP A 141 -11.11 -13.71 29.08
C TRP A 141 -10.48 -14.79 28.20
N LEU A 142 -9.39 -15.38 28.69
CA LEU A 142 -8.67 -16.45 28.01
C LEU A 142 -8.83 -17.74 28.81
N PRO A 143 -9.68 -18.70 28.38
CA PRO A 143 -9.74 -20.03 29.01
C PRO A 143 -8.42 -20.80 28.85
N GLY A 144 -7.65 -20.47 27.81
CA GLY A 144 -6.31 -21.00 27.53
C GLY A 144 -5.29 -19.89 27.26
N THR A 145 -4.61 -19.96 26.13
CA THR A 145 -3.56 -19.02 25.70
C THR A 145 -3.88 -18.29 24.40
N SER A 146 -5.09 -18.46 23.86
CA SER A 146 -5.45 -17.96 22.54
C SER A 146 -6.51 -16.87 22.61
N PHE A 147 -6.22 -15.71 22.01
CA PHE A 147 -7.22 -14.65 21.81
C PHE A 147 -8.24 -15.06 20.74
N ALA A 148 -9.46 -14.52 20.85
CA ALA A 148 -10.51 -14.70 19.85
C ALA A 148 -10.08 -14.03 18.53
N PHE A 149 -10.16 -14.76 17.41
CA PHE A 149 -9.82 -14.19 16.11
C PHE A 149 -10.89 -13.18 15.68
N PRO A 150 -10.52 -11.96 15.22
CA PRO A 150 -11.48 -10.93 14.86
C PRO A 150 -12.32 -11.36 13.66
N ALA A 151 -13.64 -11.24 13.80
CA ALA A 151 -14.59 -11.55 12.73
C ALA A 151 -14.69 -10.41 11.69
N ASP A 152 -14.27 -9.20 12.08
CA ASP A 152 -14.44 -7.95 11.33
C ASP A 152 -13.16 -7.46 10.65
N LEU A 153 -12.23 -8.35 10.32
CA LEU A 153 -10.98 -7.98 9.65
C LEU A 153 -11.21 -7.17 8.37
N GLU A 154 -12.22 -7.52 7.58
CA GLU A 154 -12.56 -6.82 6.34
C GLU A 154 -12.99 -5.36 6.56
N ALA A 155 -13.52 -5.03 7.75
CA ALA A 155 -13.91 -3.67 8.11
C ALA A 155 -12.70 -2.76 8.42
N LEU A 156 -11.52 -3.33 8.66
CA LEU A 156 -10.27 -2.60 8.91
C LEU A 156 -9.71 -2.06 7.58
N LEU A 157 -10.34 -1.05 6.99
CA LEU A 157 -9.82 -0.40 5.78
C LEU A 157 -8.48 0.31 6.06
N PRO A 158 -7.45 0.16 5.20
CA PRO A 158 -6.18 0.86 5.39
C PRO A 158 -6.42 2.35 5.50
N THR A 159 -5.70 3.02 6.42
CA THR A 159 -5.79 4.47 6.53
C THR A 159 -5.41 5.07 5.18
N PRO A 160 -6.25 5.90 4.55
CA PRO A 160 -5.89 6.52 3.29
C PRO A 160 -4.55 7.24 3.48
N PRO A 161 -3.57 7.04 2.58
CA PRO A 161 -2.28 7.68 2.73
C PRO A 161 -2.48 9.18 2.93
N PRO A 162 -1.75 9.81 3.87
CA PRO A 162 -1.89 11.24 4.08
C PRO A 162 -1.73 11.93 2.72
N PRO A 163 -2.61 12.89 2.37
CA PRO A 163 -2.49 13.58 1.09
C PRO A 163 -1.06 14.10 1.01
N LEU A 164 -0.33 13.68 -0.02
CA LEU A 164 1.04 14.11 -0.26
C LEU A 164 1.03 15.63 -0.14
N ARG A 165 1.72 16.18 0.86
CA ARG A 165 1.94 17.63 1.02
C ARG A 165 2.90 18.09 -0.10
N SER A 166 2.45 18.02 -1.35
CA SER A 166 2.93 18.88 -2.41
C SER A 166 1.91 19.99 -2.52
N ASN A 167 2.30 21.21 -2.13
CA ASN A 167 1.52 22.41 -2.41
C ASN A 167 1.16 22.41 -3.92
N ALA A 168 -0.14 22.50 -4.21
CA ALA A 168 -0.83 22.22 -5.46
C ALA A 168 -1.27 20.75 -5.64
N PRO A 169 -2.58 20.45 -5.62
CA PRO A 169 -3.08 19.14 -6.03
C PRO A 169 -2.62 18.91 -7.47
N LEU A 170 -1.85 17.84 -7.70
CA LEU A 170 -1.53 17.42 -9.06
C LEU A 170 -2.87 17.26 -9.83
N PRO A 171 -3.00 17.84 -11.03
CA PRO A 171 -4.24 17.77 -11.78
C PRO A 171 -4.63 16.31 -11.98
N ARG A 172 -5.92 15.98 -11.80
CA ARG A 172 -6.45 14.69 -12.22
C ARG A 172 -6.31 14.60 -13.74
N PHE A 173 -5.93 13.43 -14.24
CA PHE A 173 -5.91 13.20 -15.68
C PHE A 173 -7.36 13.29 -16.19
N GLU A 174 -7.61 14.24 -17.08
CA GLU A 174 -8.89 14.41 -17.77
C GLU A 174 -8.73 13.94 -19.21
N GLN A 175 -9.64 13.08 -19.66
CA GLN A 175 -9.66 12.67 -21.07
C GLN A 175 -9.90 13.89 -21.98
N PRO A 176 -9.27 13.94 -23.17
CA PRO A 176 -9.46 15.06 -24.08
C PRO A 176 -10.93 15.15 -24.54
N THR A 177 -11.58 16.28 -24.28
CA THR A 177 -12.97 16.58 -24.68
C THR A 177 -13.03 17.79 -25.63
N GLY A 178 -14.08 17.88 -26.44
CA GLY A 178 -14.35 19.02 -27.34
C GLY A 178 -13.25 19.24 -28.40
N TRP A 179 -12.87 20.50 -28.61
CA TRP A 179 -11.90 20.91 -29.65
C TRP A 179 -10.49 20.33 -29.45
N ARG A 180 -10.12 20.02 -28.20
CA ARG A 180 -8.81 19.43 -27.89
C ARG A 180 -8.74 17.99 -28.40
N ARG A 181 -9.86 17.26 -28.34
CA ARG A 181 -9.98 15.91 -28.88
C ARG A 181 -9.85 15.93 -30.40
N THR A 182 -10.51 16.86 -31.08
CA THR A 182 -10.43 16.97 -32.54
C THR A 182 -9.02 17.35 -32.99
N LEU A 183 -8.36 18.29 -32.32
CA LEU A 183 -6.97 18.64 -32.65
C LEU A 183 -6.01 17.46 -32.44
N ALA A 184 -6.10 16.76 -31.30
CA ALA A 184 -5.26 15.60 -31.02
C ALA A 184 -5.50 14.46 -32.03
N LEU A 185 -6.75 14.21 -32.40
CA LEU A 185 -7.10 13.22 -33.42
C LEU A 185 -6.57 13.60 -34.81
N LEU A 186 -6.72 14.85 -35.23
CA LEU A 186 -6.21 15.31 -36.53
C LEU A 186 -4.68 15.19 -36.60
N LEU A 187 -3.97 15.56 -35.53
CA LEU A 187 -2.51 15.41 -35.44
C LEU A 187 -2.08 13.94 -35.50
N ALA A 188 -2.78 13.06 -34.77
CA ALA A 188 -2.50 11.63 -34.79
C ALA A 188 -2.77 11.02 -36.17
N LEU A 189 -3.90 11.35 -36.79
CA LEU A 189 -4.26 10.87 -38.14
C LEU A 189 -3.29 11.38 -39.20
N ALA A 190 -2.86 12.64 -39.12
CA ALA A 190 -1.84 13.19 -40.01
C ALA A 190 -0.50 12.47 -39.85
N GLY A 191 -0.07 12.20 -38.61
CA GLY A 191 1.15 11.44 -38.33
C GLY A 191 1.08 10.00 -38.86
N VAL A 192 -0.05 9.32 -38.68
CA VAL A 192 -0.27 7.96 -39.20
C VAL A 192 -0.34 7.97 -40.72
N ALA A 193 -1.05 8.91 -41.35
CA ALA A 193 -1.15 9.01 -42.81
C ALA A 193 0.21 9.26 -43.45
N LEU A 194 1.02 10.15 -42.88
CA LEU A 194 2.38 10.42 -43.35
C LEU A 194 3.32 9.21 -43.25
N LEU A 195 3.01 8.26 -42.38
CA LEU A 195 3.77 7.02 -42.25
C LEU A 195 3.19 5.90 -43.13
N ALA A 196 1.86 5.77 -43.19
CA ALA A 196 1.17 4.67 -43.89
C ALA A 196 1.07 4.87 -45.41
N VAL A 197 0.84 6.10 -45.89
CA VAL A 197 0.71 6.39 -47.33
C VAL A 197 1.97 6.03 -48.13
N PRO A 198 3.19 6.44 -47.75
CA PRO A 198 4.39 6.05 -48.51
C PRO A 198 4.63 4.54 -48.46
N LEU A 199 4.36 3.88 -47.32
CA LEU A 199 4.47 2.43 -47.20
C LEU A 199 3.50 1.68 -48.12
N LEU A 200 2.26 2.17 -48.27
CA LEU A 200 1.27 1.60 -49.18
C LEU A 200 1.62 1.84 -50.66
N LEU A 201 2.36 2.90 -50.96
CA LEU A 201 2.88 3.22 -52.30
C LEU A 201 4.20 2.48 -52.61
N GLY A 202 4.72 1.66 -51.68
CA GLY A 202 5.95 0.89 -51.86
C GLY A 202 7.24 1.69 -51.63
N GLU A 203 7.14 2.92 -51.12
CA GLU A 203 8.29 3.73 -50.74
C GLU A 203 8.70 3.41 -49.30
N VAL A 204 9.92 2.90 -49.09
CA VAL A 204 10.49 2.74 -47.74
C VAL A 204 11.08 4.09 -47.33
N PRO A 205 10.50 4.78 -46.33
CA PRO A 205 11.03 6.06 -45.90
C PRO A 205 12.42 5.86 -45.30
N GLY A 206 13.42 6.55 -45.84
CA GLY A 206 14.81 6.47 -45.35
C GLY A 206 14.97 6.89 -43.88
N GLN A 207 13.98 7.60 -43.31
CA GLN A 207 13.95 7.96 -41.88
C GLN A 207 12.52 7.93 -41.31
N PRO A 208 12.11 6.83 -40.64
CA PRO A 208 10.76 6.69 -40.09
C PRO A 208 10.46 7.60 -38.88
N ALA A 209 11.48 8.22 -38.26
CA ALA A 209 11.38 8.91 -36.97
C ALA A 209 11.31 10.46 -37.02
N ARG A 210 11.07 11.06 -38.19
CA ARG A 210 11.06 12.52 -38.37
C ARG A 210 9.71 13.14 -37.95
N LEU A 211 8.97 13.61 -38.95
CA LEU A 211 7.72 14.33 -38.83
C LEU A 211 6.55 13.47 -38.31
N PRO A 212 6.35 12.20 -38.73
CA PRO A 212 5.21 11.40 -38.25
C PRO A 212 5.30 11.15 -36.74
N LEU A 213 6.48 10.82 -36.21
CA LEU A 213 6.70 10.64 -34.77
C LEU A 213 6.50 11.95 -33.98
N GLY A 214 6.95 13.08 -34.53
CA GLY A 214 6.74 14.39 -33.94
C GLY A 214 5.26 14.76 -33.83
N LEU A 215 4.47 14.48 -34.88
CA LEU A 215 3.02 14.71 -34.88
C LEU A 215 2.29 13.82 -33.88
N MET A 216 2.65 12.55 -33.77
CA MET A 216 2.05 11.63 -32.79
C MET A 216 2.40 12.04 -31.36
N THR A 217 3.63 12.52 -31.12
CA THR A 217 4.07 13.03 -29.82
C THR A 217 3.31 14.33 -29.46
N LEU A 218 3.15 15.24 -30.43
CA LEU A 218 2.34 16.45 -30.25
C LEU A 218 0.87 16.13 -29.97
N ALA A 219 0.29 15.15 -30.68
CA ALA A 219 -1.06 14.68 -30.42
C ALA A 219 -1.25 14.21 -28.98
N LEU A 220 -0.28 13.44 -28.46
CA LEU A 220 -0.25 12.98 -27.07
C LEU A 220 -0.19 14.17 -26.10
N LEU A 221 0.70 15.13 -26.32
CA LEU A 221 0.89 16.29 -25.45
C LEU A 221 -0.33 17.23 -25.41
N VAL A 222 -0.93 17.47 -26.57
CA VAL A 222 -2.19 18.23 -26.69
C VAL A 222 -3.32 17.50 -25.98
N GLY A 223 -3.36 16.17 -26.11
CA GLY A 223 -4.31 15.30 -25.42
C GLY A 223 -4.22 15.42 -23.90
N ILE A 224 -3.01 15.37 -23.34
CA ILE A 224 -2.80 15.41 -21.88
C ILE A 224 -2.75 16.82 -21.28
N ARG A 225 -2.85 17.88 -22.10
CA ARG A 225 -2.69 19.28 -21.66
C ARG A 225 -1.29 19.54 -21.07
N ALA A 226 -0.26 18.99 -21.70
CA ALA A 226 1.10 19.19 -21.24
C ALA A 226 1.45 20.68 -21.09
N GLN A 227 2.25 21.01 -20.09
CA GLN A 227 2.77 22.36 -19.90
C GLN A 227 3.99 22.56 -20.80
N TRP A 228 4.54 23.79 -20.81
CA TRP A 228 5.75 24.12 -21.58
C TRP A 228 6.91 23.15 -21.29
N THR A 229 7.05 22.68 -20.05
CA THR A 229 8.02 21.67 -19.66
C THR A 229 7.84 20.34 -20.39
N GLY A 230 6.59 19.91 -20.60
CA GLY A 230 6.28 18.70 -21.37
C GLY A 230 6.62 18.83 -22.86
N TYR A 231 6.32 19.99 -23.47
CA TYR A 231 6.69 20.27 -24.87
C TYR A 231 8.21 20.39 -25.06
N LEU A 232 8.90 21.06 -24.15
CA LEU A 232 10.36 21.19 -24.22
C LEU A 232 11.03 19.82 -24.03
N GLY A 233 10.55 19.02 -23.07
CA GLY A 233 11.06 17.68 -22.80
C GLY A 233 10.86 16.72 -23.98
N SER A 234 9.67 16.73 -24.61
CA SER A 234 9.43 15.93 -25.80
C SER A 234 10.25 16.39 -27.00
N LEU A 235 10.47 17.71 -27.14
CA LEU A 235 11.28 18.26 -28.22
C LEU A 235 12.74 17.80 -28.06
N CYS A 236 13.28 17.81 -26.84
CA CYS A 236 14.61 17.27 -26.56
C CYS A 236 14.74 15.81 -26.97
N ILE A 237 13.77 14.96 -26.60
CA ILE A 237 13.78 13.53 -26.96
C ILE A 237 13.60 13.33 -28.46
N TRP A 238 12.74 14.12 -29.11
CA TRP A 238 12.54 14.09 -30.55
C TRP A 238 13.77 14.55 -31.33
N LEU A 239 14.54 15.50 -30.80
CA LEU A 239 15.74 16.02 -31.45
C LEU A 239 16.85 14.96 -31.52
N VAL A 240 16.98 14.11 -30.48
CA VAL A 240 18.03 13.08 -30.39
C VAL A 240 18.16 12.22 -31.66
N PRO A 241 17.11 11.55 -32.16
CA PRO A 241 17.18 10.76 -33.39
C PRO A 241 17.27 11.59 -34.68
N ASN A 242 17.07 12.91 -34.60
CA ASN A 242 17.08 13.83 -35.74
C ASN A 242 18.36 14.70 -35.81
N LEU A 243 19.29 14.52 -34.88
CA LEU A 243 20.57 15.24 -34.87
C LEU A 243 21.51 14.68 -35.96
N PRO A 244 22.18 15.55 -36.74
CA PRO A 244 23.03 15.13 -37.85
C PRO A 244 24.21 14.23 -37.42
N TRP A 245 24.65 14.36 -36.17
CA TRP A 245 25.81 13.64 -35.62
C TRP A 245 25.46 12.23 -35.12
N PHE A 246 24.17 11.90 -34.99
CA PHE A 246 23.71 10.56 -34.63
C PHE A 246 23.92 9.55 -35.78
N HIS A 247 24.14 10.05 -36.99
CA HIS A 247 24.17 9.24 -38.22
C HIS A 247 25.58 8.88 -38.71
N HIS A 248 26.63 9.26 -37.99
CA HIS A 248 28.02 8.99 -38.39
C HIS A 248 28.73 8.28 -37.24
N GLY A 249 29.09 7.01 -37.45
CA GLY A 249 29.65 6.04 -36.49
C GLY A 249 30.94 6.46 -35.78
N SER A 250 30.87 7.54 -35.01
CA SER A 250 31.95 8.11 -34.22
C SER A 250 31.74 7.71 -32.77
N SER A 251 32.72 7.01 -32.21
CA SER A 251 32.66 6.26 -30.95
C SER A 251 32.46 7.12 -29.68
N PHE A 252 32.39 8.45 -29.80
CA PHE A 252 32.21 9.40 -28.69
C PHE A 252 31.05 10.40 -28.87
N ALA A 253 30.29 10.34 -29.96
CA ALA A 253 29.20 11.30 -30.23
C ALA A 253 27.90 11.06 -29.41
N TRP A 254 27.87 10.04 -28.55
CA TRP A 254 26.68 9.62 -27.81
C TRP A 254 26.50 10.35 -26.45
N LEU A 255 27.56 10.95 -25.89
CA LEU A 255 27.48 11.71 -24.63
C LEU A 255 26.49 12.90 -24.67
N PRO A 256 26.55 13.80 -25.67
CA PRO A 256 25.61 14.93 -25.74
C PRO A 256 24.17 14.46 -26.01
N THR A 257 23.99 13.36 -26.75
CA THR A 257 22.65 12.78 -26.98
C THR A 257 22.07 12.15 -25.71
N LEU A 258 22.91 11.53 -24.88
CA LEU A 258 22.51 10.96 -23.60
C LEU A 258 22.18 12.09 -22.60
N GLY A 259 22.95 13.19 -22.63
CA GLY A 259 22.63 14.42 -21.90
C GLY A 259 21.28 15.04 -22.32
N LEU A 260 21.02 15.13 -23.63
CA LEU A 260 19.75 15.67 -24.13
C LEU A 260 18.55 14.76 -23.82
N LEU A 261 18.73 13.44 -23.88
CA LEU A 261 17.71 12.45 -23.54
C LEU A 261 17.41 12.44 -22.03
N THR A 262 18.45 12.50 -21.19
CA THR A 262 18.28 12.60 -19.73
C THR A 262 17.61 13.91 -19.34
N PHE A 263 18.06 15.03 -19.91
CA PHE A 263 17.42 16.33 -19.70
C PHE A 263 15.97 16.36 -20.17
N GLY A 264 15.67 15.82 -21.36
CA GLY A 264 14.31 15.70 -21.88
C GLY A 264 13.40 14.84 -21.00
N THR A 265 13.92 13.71 -20.50
CA THR A 265 13.22 12.84 -19.55
C THR A 265 12.93 13.54 -18.22
N VAL A 266 13.90 14.29 -17.68
CA VAL A 266 13.73 15.07 -16.44
C VAL A 266 12.64 16.13 -16.63
N LEU A 267 12.66 16.87 -17.74
CA LEU A 267 11.63 17.86 -18.06
C LEU A 267 10.23 17.26 -18.18
N LEU A 268 10.10 16.09 -18.80
CA LEU A 268 8.84 15.34 -18.85
C LEU A 268 8.39 14.87 -17.46
N MET A 269 9.32 14.46 -16.60
CA MET A 269 9.01 14.07 -15.21
C MET A 269 8.61 15.25 -14.34
N MET A 270 9.09 16.46 -14.63
CA MET A 270 8.68 17.68 -13.92
C MET A 270 7.26 18.11 -14.29
N ASP A 271 6.79 17.79 -15.49
CA ASP A 271 5.44 18.11 -15.95
C ASP A 271 4.36 17.43 -15.10
N SER A 272 3.43 18.22 -14.58
CA SER A 272 2.40 17.76 -13.65
C SER A 272 1.34 16.88 -14.33
N TYR A 273 1.04 17.13 -15.62
CA TYR A 273 0.06 16.40 -16.40
C TYR A 273 0.63 15.10 -16.96
N VAL A 274 1.92 15.08 -17.35
CA VAL A 274 2.62 13.84 -17.70
C VAL A 274 2.67 12.89 -16.48
N ARG A 275 2.98 13.42 -15.29
CA ARG A 275 2.92 12.63 -14.04
C ARG A 275 1.50 12.17 -13.67
N ALA A 276 0.47 12.92 -14.04
CA ALA A 276 -0.92 12.51 -13.86
C ALA A 276 -1.30 11.35 -14.77
N LEU A 277 -0.94 11.41 -16.06
CA LEU A 277 -1.10 10.31 -17.02
C LEU A 277 -0.40 9.04 -16.54
N TRP A 278 0.87 9.14 -16.13
CA TRP A 278 1.64 7.98 -15.65
C TRP A 278 1.06 7.32 -14.40
N ARG A 279 0.43 8.10 -13.51
CA ARG A 279 -0.29 7.55 -12.35
C ARG A 279 -1.59 6.87 -12.77
N TRP A 280 -2.33 7.47 -13.69
CA TRP A 280 -3.57 6.88 -14.23
C TRP A 280 -3.30 5.53 -14.91
N ILE A 281 -2.25 5.42 -15.73
CA ILE A 281 -1.82 4.15 -16.35
C ILE A 281 -1.42 3.13 -15.28
N ARG A 282 -0.61 3.53 -14.28
CA ARG A 282 -0.17 2.62 -13.20
C ARG A 282 -1.29 2.12 -12.30
N GLN A 283 -2.41 2.84 -12.24
CA GLN A 283 -3.57 2.46 -11.44
C GLN A 283 -4.51 1.49 -12.18
N GLY A 284 -4.23 1.13 -13.44
CA GLY A 284 -5.00 0.12 -14.18
C GLY A 284 -6.43 0.55 -14.53
N ASN A 285 -6.74 1.85 -14.53
CA ASN A 285 -8.08 2.38 -14.83
C ASN A 285 -8.35 2.52 -16.35
N GLY A 286 -7.82 1.60 -17.15
CA GLY A 286 -7.99 1.53 -18.61
C GLY A 286 -8.70 0.26 -19.03
#